data_AF-A0A7C5C3R4-F1
#
_entry.id   AF-A0A7C5C3R4-F1
#
_cell.length_a   1.000
_cell.length_b   1.000
_cell.length_c   1.000
_cell.angle_alpha   90.00
_cell.angle_beta   90.00
_cell.angle_gamma   90.00
#
_symmetry.space_group_name_H-M   'P 1'
#
loop_
_entity.id
_entity.type
_entity.pdbx_description
1 polymer ?
#
loop_
_entity_poly.entity_id
_entity_poly.type
_entity_poly.pdbx_seq_one_letter_code
_entity_poly.pdbx_strand_id
1 'polypeptide(L)'
;IAHPNRDYVLQQRNFIEEAKTHKDFTRLAAMLTKMTKGETGYDEYPFGGADRIFGYAPIPETSWSLAVGAYTADVFKQTAVLRFSVIVGSLFFTVIGIILILLIARTITRPINQMVRTLNEIISGDVTDLSKRIEVLSFDETGQMAVLVNRTFEKVADLVKGMLVGSQNVITGSRNIGQITAEVASGMNEMAIGARQITTSANRVNEISRTNNESIETLLAELRRFKV
;
A
#
# COMPACT_ATOMS: atom_id res chain seq x y z
N ILE A 1 9.21 -41.84 64.77
CA ILE A 1 9.58 -42.00 63.34
C ILE A 1 9.58 -43.48 63.04
N ALA A 2 8.67 -43.97 62.18
CA ALA A 2 8.73 -45.34 61.70
C ALA A 2 9.58 -45.35 60.42
N HIS A 3 10.74 -45.99 60.46
CA HIS A 3 11.66 -46.11 59.32
C HIS A 3 11.81 -47.59 58.96
N PRO A 4 11.89 -47.98 57.66
CA PRO A 4 12.03 -49.38 57.25
C PRO A 4 13.24 -50.09 57.86
N ASN A 5 14.34 -49.34 58.05
CA ASN A 5 15.47 -49.79 58.87
C ASN A 5 15.11 -49.69 60.36
N ARG A 6 14.93 -50.86 61.00
CA ARG A 6 14.59 -50.98 62.42
C ARG A 6 15.64 -50.39 63.34
N ASP A 7 16.91 -50.36 62.94
CA ASP A 7 18.00 -49.83 63.77
C ASP A 7 17.82 -48.33 64.03
N TYR A 8 17.35 -47.56 63.04
CA TYR A 8 17.09 -46.12 63.21
C TYR A 8 15.90 -45.84 64.13
N VAL A 9 14.94 -46.76 64.21
CA VAL A 9 13.77 -46.64 65.11
C VAL A 9 14.17 -47.04 66.53
N LEU A 10 14.93 -48.13 66.67
CA LEU A 10 15.39 -48.66 67.97
C LEU A 10 16.42 -47.74 68.64
N GLN A 11 17.27 -47.07 67.86
CA GLN A 11 18.24 -46.09 68.36
C GLN A 11 17.64 -44.70 68.59
N GLN A 12 16.33 -44.51 68.37
CA GLN A 12 15.63 -43.22 68.49
C GLN A 12 16.38 -42.08 67.80
N ARG A 13 16.90 -42.34 66.60
CA ARG A 13 17.81 -41.43 65.89
C ARG A 13 17.13 -40.08 65.65
N ASN A 14 17.74 -39.01 66.13
CA ASN A 14 17.19 -37.66 66.06
C ASN A 14 17.89 -36.83 64.97
N PHE A 15 17.28 -36.78 63.79
CA PHE A 15 17.79 -36.02 62.65
C PHE A 15 17.82 -34.50 62.87
N ILE A 16 17.09 -33.96 63.86
CA ILE A 16 17.14 -32.53 64.23
C ILE A 16 18.45 -32.21 64.97
N GLU A 17 18.93 -33.12 65.82
CA GLU A 17 20.22 -32.98 66.50
C GLU A 17 21.39 -33.26 65.55
N GLU A 18 21.28 -34.28 64.68
CA GLU A 18 22.33 -34.60 63.71
C GLU A 18 22.55 -33.51 62.67
N ALA A 19 21.51 -32.73 62.34
CA ALA A 19 21.64 -31.56 61.47
C ALA A 19 22.53 -30.46 62.04
N LYS A 20 22.76 -30.43 63.37
CA LYS A 20 23.73 -29.49 63.99
C LYS A 20 25.17 -29.89 63.67
N THR A 21 25.42 -31.17 63.40
CA THR A 21 26.76 -31.72 63.17
C THR A 21 27.02 -32.01 61.68
N HIS A 22 25.97 -32.30 60.90
CA HIS A 22 26.04 -32.65 59.48
C HIS A 22 25.08 -31.78 58.66
N LYS A 23 25.66 -30.91 57.81
CA LYS A 23 24.89 -29.93 57.03
C LYS A 23 23.89 -30.56 56.05
N ASP A 24 24.12 -31.80 55.64
CA ASP A 24 23.26 -32.53 54.71
C ASP A 24 21.85 -32.81 55.27
N PHE A 25 21.69 -32.82 56.59
CA PHE A 25 20.38 -33.02 57.24
C PHE A 25 19.68 -31.72 57.62
N THR A 26 20.27 -30.55 57.36
CA THR A 26 19.68 -29.23 57.73
C THR A 26 18.27 -29.04 57.17
N ARG A 27 18.06 -29.39 55.89
CA ARG A 27 16.74 -29.27 55.23
C ARG A 27 15.73 -30.27 55.79
N LEU A 28 16.15 -31.49 56.09
CA LEU A 28 15.30 -32.52 56.72
C LEU A 28 14.92 -32.11 58.15
N ALA A 29 15.86 -31.58 58.94
CA ALA A 29 15.60 -31.09 60.28
C ALA A 29 14.64 -29.90 60.30
N ALA A 30 14.76 -28.98 59.33
CA ALA A 30 13.82 -27.87 59.18
C ALA A 30 12.40 -28.39 58.91
N MET A 31 12.24 -29.34 57.98
CA MET A 31 10.96 -29.99 57.69
C MET A 31 10.39 -30.71 58.92
N LEU A 32 11.20 -31.54 59.60
CA LEU A 32 10.78 -32.24 60.82
C LEU A 32 10.38 -31.27 61.94
N THR A 33 11.08 -30.13 62.06
CA THR A 33 10.71 -29.08 63.03
C THR A 33 9.35 -28.48 62.73
N LYS A 34 9.05 -28.15 61.45
CA LYS A 34 7.72 -27.69 61.04
C LYS A 34 6.64 -28.74 61.29
N MET A 35 6.94 -30.01 61.03
CA MET A 35 6.04 -31.14 61.33
C MET A 35 5.76 -31.28 62.83
N THR A 36 6.75 -31.09 63.70
CA THR A 36 6.55 -31.12 65.16
C THR A 36 5.73 -29.95 65.68
N LYS A 37 5.69 -28.83 64.94
CA LYS A 37 4.86 -27.66 65.25
C LYS A 37 3.41 -27.81 64.75
N GLY A 38 3.09 -28.90 64.05
CA GLY A 38 1.76 -29.16 63.50
C GLY A 38 1.45 -28.36 62.23
N GLU A 39 2.47 -27.86 61.52
CA GLU A 39 2.27 -27.16 60.25
C GLU A 39 1.91 -28.14 59.12
N THR A 40 1.07 -27.70 58.20
CA THR A 40 0.83 -28.37 56.91
C THR A 40 1.66 -27.70 55.82
N GLY A 41 2.34 -28.50 55.00
CA GLY A 41 3.19 -27.93 53.95
C GLY A 41 3.86 -28.98 53.08
N TYR A 42 4.76 -28.50 52.24
CA TYR A 42 5.67 -29.34 51.48
C TYR A 42 7.08 -28.77 51.55
N ASP A 43 8.07 -29.65 51.55
CA ASP A 43 9.48 -29.28 51.45
C ASP A 43 10.20 -30.29 50.53
N GLU A 44 11.26 -29.84 49.87
CA GLU A 44 12.08 -30.67 48.98
C GLU A 44 13.35 -31.11 49.70
N TYR A 45 13.58 -32.42 49.72
CA TYR A 45 14.75 -32.98 50.37
C TYR A 45 15.29 -34.20 49.61
N PRO A 46 16.60 -34.23 49.27
CA PRO A 46 17.22 -35.42 48.71
C PRO A 46 17.31 -36.51 49.78
N PHE A 47 16.54 -37.58 49.62
CA PHE A 47 16.55 -38.72 50.55
C PHE A 47 16.86 -40.02 49.81
N GLY A 48 17.91 -40.71 50.26
CA GLY A 48 18.37 -41.96 49.63
C GLY A 48 19.01 -41.77 48.25
N GLY A 49 19.64 -40.61 47.99
CA GLY A 49 20.35 -40.31 46.74
C GLY A 49 19.47 -39.82 45.57
N ALA A 50 18.17 -39.59 45.81
CA ALA A 50 17.25 -39.05 44.81
C ALA A 50 16.46 -37.86 45.38
N ASP A 51 16.17 -36.88 44.53
CA ASP A 51 15.36 -35.71 44.88
C ASP A 51 13.91 -36.13 45.09
N ARG A 52 13.35 -35.76 46.26
CA ARG A 52 11.98 -36.05 46.64
C ARG A 52 11.29 -34.80 47.16
N ILE A 53 10.00 -34.69 46.84
CA ILE A 53 9.09 -33.73 47.45
C ILE A 53 8.35 -34.46 48.56
N PHE A 54 8.37 -33.91 49.77
CA PHE A 54 7.63 -34.43 50.91
C PHE A 54 6.47 -33.50 51.25
N GLY A 55 5.25 -33.99 51.15
CA GLY A 55 4.07 -33.33 51.72
C GLY A 55 3.85 -33.83 53.14
N TYR A 56 3.61 -32.91 54.09
CA TYR A 56 3.41 -33.27 55.49
C TYR A 56 2.20 -32.58 56.11
N ALA A 57 1.53 -33.30 57.01
CA ALA A 57 0.35 -32.83 57.74
C ALA A 57 0.24 -33.48 59.13
N PRO A 58 -0.26 -32.76 60.15
CA PRO A 58 -0.57 -33.34 61.46
C PRO A 58 -1.77 -34.30 61.36
N ILE A 59 -1.76 -35.37 62.15
CA ILE A 59 -2.90 -36.27 62.29
C ILE A 59 -3.79 -35.72 63.40
N PRO A 60 -5.06 -35.35 63.10
CA PRO A 60 -5.99 -34.82 64.10
C PRO A 60 -6.07 -35.74 65.34
N GLU A 61 -6.17 -35.13 66.52
CA GLU A 61 -6.29 -35.84 67.81
C GLU A 61 -5.04 -36.61 68.28
N THR A 62 -3.90 -36.45 67.59
CA THR A 62 -2.63 -37.05 68.00
C THR A 62 -1.46 -36.03 67.94
N SER A 63 -0.38 -36.28 68.68
CA SER A 63 0.88 -35.53 68.53
C SER A 63 1.74 -36.01 67.35
N TRP A 64 1.15 -36.75 66.41
CA TRP A 64 1.85 -37.34 65.27
C TRP A 64 1.61 -36.53 64.00
N SER A 65 2.66 -36.40 63.20
CA SER A 65 2.58 -35.79 61.87
C SER A 65 3.01 -36.82 60.82
N LEU A 66 2.23 -36.92 59.74
CA LEU A 66 2.49 -37.81 58.62
C LEU A 66 3.21 -37.03 57.53
N ALA A 67 4.30 -37.59 56.98
CA ALA A 67 4.94 -37.10 55.77
C ALA A 67 4.92 -38.18 54.70
N VAL A 68 4.58 -37.81 53.47
CA VAL A 68 4.60 -38.68 52.30
C VAL A 68 5.53 -38.07 51.27
N GLY A 69 6.53 -38.84 50.85
CA GLY A 69 7.51 -38.43 49.85
C GLY A 69 7.24 -39.04 48.49
N ALA A 70 7.28 -38.22 47.44
CA ALA A 70 7.25 -38.66 46.04
C ALA A 70 8.53 -38.23 45.32
N TYR A 71 8.98 -39.00 44.33
CA TYR A 71 10.11 -38.60 43.49
C TYR A 71 9.74 -37.37 42.66
N THR A 72 10.60 -36.34 42.67
CA THR A 72 10.40 -35.13 41.84
C THR A 72 10.25 -35.50 40.36
N ALA A 73 11.04 -36.47 39.89
CA ALA A 73 10.98 -36.98 38.54
C ALA A 73 9.59 -37.55 38.17
N ASP A 74 8.91 -38.23 39.10
CA ASP A 74 7.57 -38.79 38.87
C ASP A 74 6.51 -37.68 38.89
N VAL A 75 6.62 -36.73 39.82
CA VAL A 75 5.72 -35.56 39.93
C VAL A 75 5.79 -34.70 38.66
N PHE A 76 7.00 -34.45 38.14
CA PHE A 76 7.21 -33.58 36.98
C PHE A 76 7.26 -34.31 35.63
N LYS A 77 7.19 -35.64 35.60
CA LYS A 77 7.23 -36.44 34.36
C LYS A 77 6.23 -35.96 33.31
N GLN A 78 5.01 -35.64 33.74
CA GLN A 78 3.96 -35.12 32.85
C GLN A 78 4.23 -33.69 32.40
N THR A 79 4.84 -32.85 33.26
CA THR A 79 5.16 -31.46 32.91
C THR A 79 6.27 -31.35 31.87
N ALA A 80 7.21 -32.30 31.85
CA ALA A 80 8.27 -32.34 30.85
C ALA A 80 7.70 -32.60 29.43
N VAL A 81 6.77 -33.54 29.31
CA VAL A 81 6.07 -33.83 28.05
C VAL A 81 5.24 -32.63 27.61
N LEU A 82 4.50 -32.02 28.54
CA LEU A 82 3.71 -30.82 28.24
C LEU A 82 4.59 -29.66 27.75
N ARG A 83 5.71 -29.41 28.43
CA ARG A 83 6.68 -28.37 28.04
C ARG A 83 7.21 -28.60 26.65
N PHE A 84 7.59 -29.84 26.32
CA PHE A 84 8.08 -30.19 24.99
C PHE A 84 7.01 -29.96 23.93
N SER A 85 5.78 -30.43 24.16
CA SER A 85 4.66 -30.22 23.23
C SER A 85 4.35 -28.75 23.00
N VAL A 86 4.41 -27.91 24.04
CA VAL A 86 4.21 -26.45 23.93
C VAL A 86 5.33 -25.79 23.12
N ILE A 87 6.59 -26.16 23.38
CA ILE A 87 7.74 -25.60 22.63
C ILE A 87 7.65 -25.98 21.15
N VAL A 88 7.37 -27.26 20.85
CA VAL A 88 7.23 -27.74 19.47
C VAL A 88 6.03 -27.09 18.78
N GLY A 89 4.89 -27.00 19.47
CA GLY A 89 3.70 -26.32 18.96
C GLY A 89 3.95 -24.85 18.67
N SER A 90 4.60 -24.13 19.59
CA SER A 90 4.96 -22.73 19.40
C SER A 90 5.90 -22.56 18.20
N LEU A 91 6.94 -23.37 18.09
CA LEU A 91 7.87 -23.32 16.96
C LEU A 91 7.16 -23.58 15.63
N PHE A 92 6.27 -24.57 15.60
CA PHE A 92 5.46 -24.91 14.43
C PHE A 92 4.60 -23.73 13.96
N PHE A 93 3.86 -23.08 14.87
CA PHE A 93 3.05 -21.92 14.52
C PHE A 93 3.89 -20.70 14.12
N THR A 94 5.06 -20.49 14.73
CA THR A 94 5.99 -19.44 14.31
C THR A 94 6.48 -19.67 12.89
N VAL A 95 6.90 -20.89 12.55
CA VAL A 95 7.35 -21.23 11.19
C VAL A 95 6.23 -21.02 10.17
N ILE A 96 5.01 -21.48 10.48
CA ILE A 96 3.84 -21.24 9.62
C ILE A 96 3.59 -19.75 9.43
N GLY A 97 3.63 -18.96 10.51
CA GLY A 97 3.44 -17.51 10.47
C GLY A 97 4.46 -16.84 9.53
N ILE A 98 5.74 -17.21 9.63
CA ILE A 98 6.79 -16.70 8.74
C ILE A 98 6.50 -17.07 7.28
N ILE A 99 6.11 -18.32 7.01
CA ILE A 99 5.78 -18.78 5.65
C ILE A 99 4.61 -17.98 5.09
N LEU A 100 3.54 -17.77 5.86
CA LEU A 100 2.38 -16.99 5.43
C LEU A 100 2.73 -15.53 5.14
N ILE A 101 3.54 -14.90 6.00
CA ILE A 101 4.02 -13.53 5.77
C ILE A 101 4.81 -13.44 4.46
N LEU A 102 5.72 -14.38 4.23
CA LEU A 102 6.52 -14.42 3.00
C LEU A 102 5.67 -14.68 1.75
N LEU A 103 4.62 -15.49 1.86
CA LEU A 103 3.66 -15.71 0.78
C LEU A 103 2.92 -14.42 0.45
N ILE A 104 2.28 -13.79 1.44
CA ILE A 104 1.53 -12.53 1.26
C ILE A 104 2.44 -11.43 0.69
N ALA A 105 3.66 -11.30 1.21
CA ALA A 105 4.62 -10.32 0.71
C ALA A 105 4.98 -10.56 -0.76
N ARG A 106 5.05 -11.81 -1.21
CA ARG A 106 5.37 -12.17 -2.60
C ARG A 106 4.17 -12.09 -3.54
N THR A 107 2.99 -12.52 -3.12
CA THR A 107 1.81 -12.59 -3.99
C THR A 107 1.03 -11.30 -4.04
N ILE A 108 1.05 -10.48 -2.98
CA ILE A 108 0.25 -9.25 -2.90
C ILE A 108 1.15 -8.02 -2.83
N THR A 109 2.01 -7.92 -1.81
CA THR A 109 2.75 -6.68 -1.53
C THR A 109 3.74 -6.32 -2.64
N ARG A 110 4.46 -7.30 -3.19
CA ARG A 110 5.44 -7.07 -4.27
C ARG A 110 4.78 -6.58 -5.57
N PRO A 111 3.76 -7.27 -6.14
CA PRO A 111 3.08 -6.79 -7.34
C PRO A 111 2.47 -5.39 -7.19
N ILE A 112 1.84 -5.10 -6.04
CA ILE A 112 1.28 -3.77 -5.77
C ILE A 112 2.37 -2.70 -5.76
N ASN A 113 3.50 -2.94 -5.09
CA ASN A 113 4.59 -1.99 -5.04
C ASN A 113 5.26 -1.79 -6.41
N GLN A 114 5.35 -2.83 -7.24
CA GLN A 114 5.83 -2.70 -8.63
C GLN A 114 4.87 -1.85 -9.46
N MET A 115 3.56 -2.10 -9.37
CA MET A 115 2.52 -1.26 -9.99
C MET A 115 2.69 0.21 -9.62
N VAL A 116 2.82 0.52 -8.32
CA VAL A 116 2.99 1.89 -7.83
C VAL A 116 4.27 2.52 -8.36
N ARG A 117 5.38 1.78 -8.44
CA ARG A 117 6.64 2.28 -9.01
C ARG A 117 6.50 2.60 -10.50
N THR A 118 5.95 1.66 -11.29
CA THR A 118 5.73 1.88 -12.72
C THR A 118 4.78 3.04 -12.98
N LEU A 119 3.72 3.16 -12.18
CA LEU A 119 2.80 4.30 -12.24
C LEU A 119 3.51 5.62 -11.93
N ASN A 120 4.30 5.67 -10.85
CA ASN A 120 5.08 6.87 -10.53
C ASN A 120 6.09 7.19 -11.64
N GLU A 121 6.75 6.21 -12.25
CA GLU A 121 7.64 6.45 -13.39
C GLU A 121 6.90 6.99 -14.61
N ILE A 122 5.67 6.53 -14.88
CA ILE A 122 4.85 7.06 -15.98
C ILE A 122 4.39 8.50 -15.69
N ILE A 123 4.06 8.80 -14.43
CA ILE A 123 3.59 10.13 -14.02
C ILE A 123 4.74 11.14 -13.90
N SER A 124 5.91 10.70 -13.41
CA SER A 124 7.08 11.56 -13.17
C SER A 124 8.06 11.61 -14.34
N GLY A 125 8.04 10.60 -15.21
CA GLY A 125 8.73 10.63 -16.49
C GLY A 125 8.07 11.58 -17.47
N ASP A 126 8.81 11.90 -18.53
CA ASP A 126 8.32 12.69 -19.67
C ASP A 126 6.95 12.11 -20.11
N VAL A 127 5.89 12.90 -19.95
CA VAL A 127 4.46 12.53 -20.09
C VAL A 127 4.13 11.97 -21.49
N THR A 128 5.12 11.91 -22.36
CA THR A 128 5.09 11.46 -23.74
C THR A 128 5.32 9.96 -23.92
N ASP A 129 5.98 9.26 -22.99
CA ASP A 129 6.26 7.83 -23.14
C ASP A 129 5.18 6.93 -22.51
N LEU A 130 3.99 6.98 -23.09
CA LEU A 130 2.91 6.03 -22.84
C LEU A 130 3.20 4.64 -23.44
N SER A 131 4.45 4.28 -23.79
CA SER A 131 4.80 2.91 -24.21
C SER A 131 5.06 1.98 -23.02
N LYS A 132 5.43 2.53 -21.86
CA LYS A 132 5.62 1.72 -20.64
C LYS A 132 4.31 1.04 -20.24
N ARG A 133 4.41 -0.23 -19.87
CA ARG A 133 3.29 -1.06 -19.42
C ARG A 133 3.61 -1.65 -18.07
N ILE A 134 2.57 -1.84 -17.28
CA ILE A 134 2.64 -2.57 -16.02
C ILE A 134 2.70 -4.06 -16.35
N GLU A 135 3.70 -4.76 -15.82
CA GLU A 135 3.82 -6.20 -15.97
C GLU A 135 2.71 -6.93 -15.17
N VAL A 136 2.07 -7.91 -15.79
CA VAL A 136 1.00 -8.70 -15.16
C VAL A 136 1.64 -9.93 -14.52
N LEU A 137 1.84 -9.86 -13.19
CA LEU A 137 2.58 -10.88 -12.43
C LEU A 137 1.68 -11.91 -11.73
N SER A 138 0.36 -11.70 -11.74
CA SER A 138 -0.60 -12.58 -11.07
C SER A 138 -1.87 -12.77 -11.91
N PHE A 139 -2.63 -13.83 -11.64
CA PHE A 139 -3.94 -14.12 -12.24
C PHE A 139 -5.10 -13.76 -11.30
N ASP A 140 -4.81 -13.16 -10.15
CA ASP A 140 -5.78 -12.70 -9.15
C ASP A 140 -6.26 -11.26 -9.43
N GLU A 141 -6.89 -10.64 -8.44
CA GLU A 141 -7.38 -9.26 -8.50
C GLU A 141 -6.24 -8.24 -8.73
N THR A 142 -5.02 -8.51 -8.26
CA THR A 142 -3.85 -7.64 -8.50
C THR A 142 -3.42 -7.67 -9.96
N GLY A 143 -3.48 -8.84 -10.60
CA GLY A 143 -3.26 -9.00 -12.03
C GLY A 143 -4.33 -8.31 -12.87
N GLN A 144 -5.60 -8.47 -12.50
CA GLN A 144 -6.71 -7.80 -13.16
C GLN A 144 -6.60 -6.28 -13.08
N MET A 145 -6.16 -5.74 -11.93
CA MET A 145 -5.87 -4.31 -11.79
C MET A 145 -4.77 -3.85 -12.75
N ALA A 146 -3.66 -4.59 -12.86
CA ALA A 146 -2.59 -4.26 -13.81
C ALA A 146 -3.10 -4.21 -15.27
N VAL A 147 -3.93 -5.19 -15.67
CA VAL A 147 -4.56 -5.20 -17.00
C VAL A 147 -5.45 -3.98 -17.22
N LEU A 148 -6.31 -3.64 -16.24
CA LEU A 148 -7.24 -2.52 -16.35
C LEU A 148 -6.50 -1.18 -16.46
N VAL A 149 -5.42 -1.01 -15.70
CA VAL A 149 -4.58 0.17 -15.76
C VAL A 149 -3.90 0.29 -17.13
N ASN A 150 -3.35 -0.80 -17.67
CA ASN A 150 -2.77 -0.80 -19.01
C ASN A 150 -3.80 -0.39 -20.09
N ARG A 151 -5.03 -0.92 -20.04
CA ARG A 151 -6.11 -0.52 -20.96
C ARG A 151 -6.48 0.96 -20.82
N THR A 152 -6.36 1.51 -19.61
CA THR A 152 -6.59 2.93 -19.38
C THR A 152 -5.50 3.77 -20.05
N PHE A 153 -4.24 3.36 -19.92
CA PHE A 153 -3.13 4.02 -20.62
C PHE A 153 -3.25 3.94 -22.14
N GLU A 154 -3.70 2.82 -22.69
CA GLU A 154 -3.97 2.69 -24.13
C GLU A 154 -5.03 3.70 -24.59
N LYS A 155 -6.15 3.81 -23.87
CA LYS A 155 -7.19 4.80 -24.19
C LYS A 155 -6.68 6.24 -24.08
N VAL A 156 -5.87 6.55 -23.07
CA VAL A 156 -5.27 7.88 -22.92
C VAL A 156 -4.33 8.18 -24.09
N ALA A 157 -3.49 7.22 -24.48
CA ALA A 157 -2.60 7.38 -25.64
C ALA A 157 -3.37 7.62 -26.94
N ASP A 158 -4.46 6.88 -27.18
CA ASP A 158 -5.32 7.08 -28.34
C ASP A 158 -5.98 8.46 -28.35
N LEU A 159 -6.45 8.94 -27.18
CA LEU A 159 -7.02 10.28 -27.04
C LEU A 159 -5.98 11.38 -27.34
N VAL A 160 -4.76 11.25 -26.82
CA VAL A 160 -3.67 12.19 -27.10
C VAL A 160 -3.33 12.19 -28.58
N LYS A 161 -3.25 11.01 -29.22
CA LYS A 161 -3.01 10.89 -30.66
C LYS A 161 -4.12 11.56 -31.48
N GLY A 162 -5.38 11.36 -31.10
CA GLY A 162 -6.52 12.02 -31.72
C GLY A 162 -6.46 13.55 -31.58
N MET A 163 -6.06 14.04 -30.41
CA MET A 163 -5.87 15.47 -30.16
C MET A 163 -4.75 16.07 -31.01
N LEU A 164 -3.63 15.37 -31.18
CA LEU A 164 -2.52 15.80 -32.06
C LEU A 164 -2.98 15.91 -33.52
N VAL A 165 -3.72 14.93 -34.02
CA VAL A 165 -4.30 14.98 -35.37
C VAL A 165 -5.29 16.14 -35.50
N GLY A 166 -6.16 16.33 -34.50
CA GLY A 166 -7.09 17.46 -34.47
C GLY A 166 -6.38 18.82 -34.50
N SER A 167 -5.33 18.98 -33.69
CA SER A 167 -4.48 20.18 -33.67
C SER A 167 -3.84 20.44 -35.03
N GLN A 168 -3.32 19.39 -35.68
CA GLN A 168 -2.73 19.51 -37.01
C GLN A 168 -3.76 19.96 -38.07
N ASN A 169 -4.99 19.44 -37.99
CA ASN A 169 -6.08 19.87 -38.87
C ASN A 169 -6.45 21.35 -38.65
N VAL A 170 -6.47 21.80 -37.39
CA VAL A 170 -6.70 23.22 -37.06
C VAL A 170 -5.58 24.09 -37.63
N ILE A 171 -4.31 23.72 -37.46
CA ILE A 171 -3.17 24.46 -38.02
C ILE A 171 -3.29 24.58 -39.55
N THR A 172 -3.63 23.48 -40.24
CA THR A 172 -3.83 23.49 -41.69
C THR A 172 -5.02 24.36 -42.09
N GLY A 173 -6.14 24.28 -41.37
CA GLY A 173 -7.31 25.13 -41.59
C GLY A 173 -7.00 26.62 -41.41
N SER A 174 -6.26 26.99 -40.36
CA SER A 174 -5.80 28.36 -40.13
C SER A 174 -4.90 28.88 -41.25
N ARG A 175 -4.01 28.04 -41.82
CA ARG A 175 -3.21 28.42 -42.99
C ARG A 175 -4.07 28.71 -44.21
N ASN A 176 -5.07 27.86 -44.49
CA ASN A 176 -5.99 28.06 -45.61
C ASN A 176 -6.81 29.34 -45.44
N ILE A 177 -7.31 29.62 -44.24
CA ILE A 177 -8.01 30.89 -43.93
C ILE A 177 -7.07 32.08 -44.15
N GLY A 178 -5.81 32.00 -43.73
CA GLY A 178 -4.83 33.06 -43.96
C GLY A 178 -4.63 33.34 -45.46
N GLN A 179 -4.54 32.28 -46.28
CA GLN A 179 -4.41 32.40 -47.73
C GLN A 179 -5.66 33.03 -48.37
N ILE A 180 -6.86 32.56 -48.03
CA ILE A 180 -8.12 33.13 -48.51
C ILE A 180 -8.23 34.61 -48.10
N THR A 181 -7.85 34.93 -46.87
CA THR A 181 -7.85 36.33 -46.38
C THR A 181 -6.94 37.22 -47.21
N ALA A 182 -5.75 36.74 -47.59
CA ALA A 182 -4.83 37.47 -48.46
C ALA A 182 -5.41 37.68 -49.87
N GLU A 183 -6.07 36.67 -50.42
CA GLU A 183 -6.75 36.74 -51.72
C GLU A 183 -7.90 37.74 -51.71
N VAL A 184 -8.74 37.72 -50.65
CA VAL A 184 -9.82 38.70 -50.44
C VAL A 184 -9.25 40.12 -50.32
N ALA A 185 -8.16 40.32 -49.59
CA ALA A 185 -7.52 41.63 -49.48
C ALA A 185 -7.03 42.14 -50.85
N SER A 186 -6.47 41.27 -51.68
CA SER A 186 -6.09 41.61 -53.06
C SER A 186 -7.31 41.98 -53.91
N GLY A 187 -8.38 41.19 -53.86
CA GLY A 187 -9.63 41.48 -54.57
C GLY A 187 -10.27 42.80 -54.12
N MET A 188 -10.20 43.13 -52.82
CA MET A 188 -10.65 44.43 -52.32
C MET A 188 -9.82 45.58 -52.86
N ASN A 189 -8.50 45.40 -53.00
CA ASN A 189 -7.64 46.42 -53.60
C ASN A 189 -7.99 46.66 -55.08
N GLU A 190 -8.21 45.59 -55.85
CA GLU A 190 -8.69 45.69 -57.24
C GLU A 190 -10.06 46.37 -57.32
N MET A 191 -10.99 46.01 -56.43
CA MET A 191 -12.31 46.63 -56.34
C MET A 191 -12.22 48.12 -56.02
N ALA A 192 -11.32 48.54 -55.14
CA ALA A 192 -11.09 49.95 -54.82
C ALA A 192 -10.48 50.73 -56.00
N ILE A 193 -9.66 50.08 -56.82
CA ILE A 193 -9.16 50.65 -58.09
C ILE A 193 -10.31 50.79 -59.09
N GLY A 194 -11.12 49.74 -59.27
CA GLY A 194 -12.29 49.76 -60.15
C GLY A 194 -13.30 50.82 -59.74
N ALA A 195 -13.59 50.96 -58.44
CA ALA A 195 -14.48 52.01 -57.92
C ALA A 195 -13.97 53.42 -58.25
N ARG A 196 -12.67 53.67 -58.07
CA ARG A 196 -12.05 54.95 -58.47
C ARG A 196 -12.21 55.20 -59.97
N GLN A 197 -11.99 54.19 -60.80
CA GLN A 197 -12.19 54.30 -62.24
C GLN A 197 -13.65 54.62 -62.58
N ILE A 198 -14.61 53.94 -61.97
CA ILE A 198 -16.06 54.24 -62.13
C ILE A 198 -16.36 55.69 -61.77
N THR A 199 -15.85 56.19 -60.65
CA THR A 199 -16.03 57.59 -60.26
C THR A 199 -15.45 58.55 -61.30
N THR A 200 -14.25 58.27 -61.81
CA THR A 200 -13.66 59.12 -62.87
C THR A 200 -14.47 59.08 -64.17
N SER A 201 -14.98 57.91 -64.57
CA SER A 201 -15.85 57.76 -65.74
C SER A 201 -17.17 58.49 -65.54
N ALA A 202 -17.78 58.41 -64.37
CA ALA A 202 -19.01 59.12 -64.03
C ALA A 202 -18.81 60.65 -64.11
N ASN A 203 -17.68 61.16 -63.58
CA ASN A 203 -17.34 62.59 -63.71
C ASN A 203 -17.18 63.01 -65.17
N ARG A 204 -16.52 62.19 -66.00
CA ARG A 204 -16.34 62.48 -67.42
C ARG A 204 -17.65 62.43 -68.21
N VAL A 205 -18.54 61.49 -67.90
CA VAL A 205 -19.90 61.46 -68.45
C VAL A 205 -20.66 62.72 -68.07
N ASN A 206 -20.57 63.17 -66.82
CA ASN A 206 -21.23 64.40 -66.36
C ASN A 206 -20.69 65.65 -67.09
N GLU A 207 -19.37 65.75 -67.26
CA GLU A 207 -18.74 66.81 -68.06
C GLU A 207 -19.24 66.81 -69.51
N ILE A 208 -19.26 65.65 -70.18
CA ILE A 208 -19.80 65.49 -71.54
C ILE A 208 -21.27 65.90 -71.59
N SER A 209 -22.09 65.46 -70.63
CA SER A 209 -23.51 65.86 -70.56
C SER A 209 -23.67 67.37 -70.43
N ARG A 210 -22.81 68.04 -69.65
CA ARG A 210 -22.83 69.50 -69.54
C ARG A 210 -22.47 70.16 -70.87
N THR A 211 -21.40 69.74 -71.52
CA THR A 211 -20.99 70.24 -72.83
C THR A 211 -22.04 69.98 -73.91
N ASN A 212 -22.72 68.83 -73.88
CA ASN A 212 -23.83 68.53 -74.78
C ASN A 212 -25.00 69.49 -74.57
N ASN A 213 -25.37 69.79 -73.31
CA ASN A 213 -26.40 70.79 -73.02
C ASN A 213 -26.00 72.18 -73.54
N GLU A 214 -24.77 72.63 -73.28
CA GLU A 214 -24.24 73.90 -73.79
C GLU A 214 -24.30 73.96 -75.34
N SER A 215 -23.96 72.85 -76.01
CA SER A 215 -24.02 72.72 -77.47
C SER A 215 -25.46 72.78 -77.99
N ILE A 216 -26.41 72.11 -77.32
CA ILE A 216 -27.84 72.17 -77.65
C ILE A 216 -28.36 73.61 -77.51
N GLU A 217 -28.02 74.31 -76.42
CA GLU A 217 -28.42 75.72 -76.25
C GLU A 217 -27.85 76.61 -77.35
N THR A 218 -26.59 76.40 -77.72
CA THR A 218 -25.93 77.14 -78.81
C THR A 218 -26.64 76.91 -80.15
N LEU A 219 -26.96 75.65 -80.49
CA LEU A 219 -27.71 75.30 -81.70
C LEU A 219 -29.12 75.90 -81.71
N LEU A 220 -29.81 75.89 -80.56
CA LEU A 220 -31.12 76.53 -80.43
C LEU A 220 -31.02 78.05 -80.64
N ALA A 221 -29.96 78.69 -80.17
CA ALA A 221 -29.71 80.11 -80.40
C ALA A 221 -29.45 80.42 -81.89
N GLU A 222 -28.67 79.59 -82.60
CA GLU A 222 -28.46 79.72 -84.04
C GLU A 222 -29.74 79.51 -84.85
N LEU A 223 -30.54 78.49 -84.52
CA LEU A 223 -31.85 78.25 -85.15
C LEU A 223 -32.80 79.42 -84.97
N ARG A 224 -32.80 80.07 -83.79
CA ARG A 224 -33.59 81.30 -83.55
C ARG A 224 -33.14 82.48 -84.41
N ARG A 225 -31.84 82.57 -84.76
CA ARG A 225 -31.33 83.60 -85.70
C ARG A 225 -31.76 83.35 -87.15
N PHE A 226 -32.01 82.10 -87.53
CA PHE A 226 -32.40 81.74 -88.90
C PHE A 226 -33.90 81.84 -89.18
N LYS A 227 -34.75 81.91 -88.15
CA LYS A 227 -36.18 82.20 -88.32
C LYS A 227 -36.39 83.70 -88.55
N VAL A 228 -36.38 84.09 -89.83
CA VAL A 228 -37.00 85.32 -90.38
C VAL A 228 -38.37 84.95 -90.94
#